data_AF-A0A2E4BW67-F1
#
_entry.id   AF-A0A2E4BW67-F1
#
_cell.length_a   1.000
_cell.length_b   1.000
_cell.length_c   1.000
_cell.angle_alpha   90.00
_cell.angle_beta   90.00
_cell.angle_gamma   90.00
#
_symmetry.space_group_name_H-M   'P 1'
#
loop_
_entity.id
_entity.type
_entity.pdbx_description
1 polymer ?
#
loop_
_entity_poly.entity_id
_entity_poly.type
_entity_poly.pdbx_seq_one_letter_code
_entity_poly.pdbx_strand_id
1 'polypeptide(L)'
;MKSLTVSQASTYIKQLITQDELLGDIWITGEISNLRISTAGHAYFTLKDPHSQIKCVMFARSTGLNILENGRSVTSHGRMSFYETSGSLDLLVNIIISEGSGPLAMEFEKLKYNLDNEGLFEQSRKRHLPRFPRTIGLITRSLPIHDNVHRMSKSVVYIKTNIDSGMERKKTDFKKGDIAYFPTG
;
A
#
# COMPACT_ATOMS: atom_id res chain seq x y z
N MET A 1 13.08 14.80 -45.97
CA MET A 1 12.79 14.14 -44.68
C MET A 1 13.89 13.14 -44.38
N LYS A 2 14.36 13.06 -43.14
CA LYS A 2 15.39 12.10 -42.72
C LYS A 2 14.71 10.78 -42.36
N SER A 3 15.16 9.64 -42.90
CA SER A 3 14.64 8.32 -42.52
C SER A 3 15.23 7.88 -41.18
N LEU A 4 14.42 7.21 -40.36
CA LEU A 4 14.84 6.59 -39.10
C LEU A 4 14.81 5.06 -39.26
N THR A 5 15.72 4.38 -38.57
CA THR A 5 15.62 2.91 -38.41
C THR A 5 14.46 2.57 -37.47
N VAL A 6 13.97 1.33 -37.54
CA VAL A 6 12.91 0.83 -36.64
C VAL A 6 13.32 1.02 -35.18
N SER A 7 14.55 0.67 -34.81
CA SER A 7 15.06 0.84 -33.45
C SER A 7 15.10 2.30 -33.02
N GLN A 8 15.50 3.23 -33.90
CA GLN A 8 15.49 4.67 -33.60
C GLN A 8 14.08 5.18 -33.32
N ALA A 9 13.08 4.76 -34.11
CA ALA A 9 11.69 5.12 -33.87
C ALA A 9 11.16 4.53 -32.55
N SER A 10 11.44 3.26 -32.27
CA SER A 10 11.02 2.59 -31.02
C SER A 10 11.63 3.24 -29.77
N THR A 11 12.92 3.54 -29.80
CA THR A 11 13.59 4.23 -28.69
C THR A 11 13.04 5.63 -28.49
N TYR A 12 12.73 6.36 -29.57
CA TYR A 12 12.11 7.68 -29.50
C TYR A 12 10.72 7.63 -28.84
N ILE A 13 9.85 6.69 -29.24
CA ILE A 13 8.52 6.50 -28.65
C ILE A 13 8.63 6.18 -27.15
N LYS A 14 9.54 5.26 -26.79
CA LYS A 14 9.78 4.91 -25.38
C LYS A 14 10.22 6.12 -24.55
N GLN A 15 11.09 6.96 -25.09
CA GLN A 15 11.55 8.18 -24.41
C GLN A 15 10.39 9.14 -24.16
N LEU A 16 9.54 9.39 -25.15
CA LEU A 16 8.36 10.25 -25.00
C LEU A 16 7.43 9.75 -23.89
N ILE A 17 7.14 8.44 -23.88
CA ILE A 17 6.27 7.85 -22.86
C ILE A 17 6.90 7.91 -21.47
N THR A 18 8.20 7.67 -21.36
CA THR A 18 8.91 7.62 -20.07
C THR A 18 9.10 9.01 -19.46
N GLN A 19 9.23 10.04 -20.29
CA GLN A 19 9.44 11.43 -19.84
C GLN A 19 8.14 12.16 -19.50
N ASP A 20 7.00 11.66 -19.96
CA ASP A 20 5.71 12.26 -19.68
C ASP A 20 5.28 11.98 -18.23
N GLU A 21 5.10 13.06 -17.44
CA GLU A 21 4.77 12.96 -16.02
C GLU A 21 3.41 12.29 -15.78
N LEU A 22 2.42 12.57 -16.65
CA LEU A 22 1.09 11.96 -16.54
C LEU A 22 1.17 10.46 -16.79
N LEU A 23 1.90 10.03 -17.83
CA LEU A 23 2.05 8.61 -18.15
C LEU A 23 2.94 7.84 -17.15
N GLY A 24 3.77 8.55 -16.39
CA GLY A 24 4.60 8.00 -15.33
C GLY A 24 3.83 7.66 -14.04
N ASP A 25 2.70 8.32 -13.77
CA ASP A 25 1.87 8.17 -12.56
C ASP A 25 0.38 8.38 -12.90
N ILE A 26 -0.24 7.36 -13.54
CA ILE A 26 -1.59 7.45 -14.11
C ILE A 26 -2.60 6.56 -13.39
N TRP A 27 -3.83 7.06 -13.25
CA TRP A 27 -5.01 6.30 -12.89
C TRP A 27 -5.90 6.10 -14.11
N ILE A 28 -6.31 4.86 -14.39
CA ILE A 28 -7.17 4.48 -15.52
C ILE A 28 -8.33 3.63 -15.01
N THR A 29 -9.56 3.98 -15.39
CA THR A 29 -10.77 3.21 -15.08
C THR A 29 -11.19 2.41 -16.30
N GLY A 30 -11.63 1.17 -16.09
CA GLY A 30 -12.17 0.32 -17.15
C GLY A 30 -12.62 -1.04 -16.63
N GLU A 31 -13.23 -1.81 -17.51
CA GLU A 31 -13.62 -3.20 -17.24
C GLU A 31 -12.45 -4.15 -17.53
N ILE A 32 -12.19 -5.07 -16.62
CA ILE A 32 -11.17 -6.12 -16.82
C ILE A 32 -11.68 -7.13 -17.84
N SER A 33 -10.83 -7.46 -18.81
CA SER A 33 -11.03 -8.56 -19.75
C SER A 33 -9.72 -9.32 -19.99
N ASN A 34 -9.80 -10.50 -20.58
CA ASN A 34 -8.65 -11.34 -20.93
C ASN A 34 -7.68 -11.59 -19.76
N LEU A 35 -8.20 -11.68 -18.53
CA LEU A 35 -7.40 -11.94 -17.33
C LEU A 35 -6.73 -13.31 -17.40
N ARG A 36 -5.41 -13.32 -17.22
CA ARG A 36 -4.56 -14.51 -17.06
C ARG A 36 -3.58 -14.31 -15.92
N ILE A 37 -3.52 -15.26 -15.00
CA ILE A 37 -2.52 -15.29 -13.93
C ILE A 37 -1.42 -16.30 -14.33
N SER A 38 -0.17 -15.88 -14.24
CA SER A 38 0.99 -16.74 -14.48
C SER A 38 1.31 -17.61 -13.26
N THR A 39 2.13 -18.65 -13.45
CA THR A 39 2.59 -19.52 -12.35
C THR A 39 3.38 -18.77 -11.28
N ALA A 40 4.06 -17.68 -11.65
CA ALA A 40 4.75 -16.79 -10.73
C ALA A 40 3.82 -15.81 -9.97
N GLY A 41 2.51 -15.86 -10.23
CA GLY A 41 1.51 -14.99 -9.61
C GLY A 41 1.40 -13.59 -10.23
N HIS A 42 2.05 -13.31 -11.37
CA HIS A 42 1.83 -12.05 -12.11
C HIS A 42 0.54 -12.16 -12.92
N ALA A 43 -0.25 -11.08 -12.93
CA ALA A 43 -1.47 -10.99 -13.69
C ALA A 43 -1.26 -10.18 -14.98
N TYR A 44 -1.85 -10.69 -16.07
CA TYR A 44 -1.90 -10.06 -17.38
C TYR A 44 -3.37 -9.92 -17.73
N PHE A 45 -3.81 -8.72 -18.06
CA PHE A 45 -5.21 -8.46 -18.38
C PHE A 45 -5.33 -7.26 -19.32
N THR A 46 -6.54 -6.97 -19.75
CA THR A 46 -6.86 -5.80 -20.57
C THR A 46 -7.90 -4.97 -19.84
N LEU A 47 -7.65 -3.68 -19.67
CA LEU A 47 -8.68 -2.72 -19.30
C LEU A 47 -9.34 -2.23 -20.58
N LYS A 48 -10.67 -2.27 -20.64
CA LYS A 48 -11.43 -1.80 -21.79
C LYS A 48 -12.55 -0.85 -21.36
N ASP A 49 -12.91 0.01 -22.30
CA ASP A 49 -14.15 0.79 -22.31
C ASP A 49 -14.89 0.52 -23.65
N PRO A 50 -16.01 1.19 -23.97
CA PRO A 50 -16.72 0.97 -25.23
C PRO A 50 -15.94 1.30 -26.52
N HIS A 51 -14.85 2.06 -26.43
CA HIS A 51 -14.13 2.63 -27.58
C HIS A 51 -12.66 2.20 -27.65
N SER A 52 -12.08 1.72 -26.56
CA SER A 52 -10.64 1.58 -26.41
C SER A 52 -10.27 0.49 -25.41
N GLN A 53 -9.03 0.03 -25.51
CA GLN A 53 -8.48 -0.98 -24.61
C GLN A 53 -6.99 -0.79 -24.39
N ILE A 54 -6.50 -1.13 -23.19
CA ILE A 54 -5.10 -1.04 -22.78
C ILE A 54 -4.68 -2.36 -22.13
N LYS A 55 -3.57 -2.92 -22.60
CA LYS A 55 -2.95 -4.10 -21.99
C LYS A 55 -2.31 -3.73 -20.66
N CYS A 56 -2.48 -4.58 -19.67
CA CYS A 56 -2.04 -4.36 -18.31
C CYS A 56 -1.21 -5.53 -17.81
N VAL A 57 -0.13 -5.21 -17.11
CA VAL A 57 0.72 -6.17 -16.40
C VAL A 57 0.78 -5.78 -14.95
N MET A 58 0.49 -6.71 -14.05
CA MET A 58 0.52 -6.50 -12.60
C MET A 58 1.39 -7.58 -11.95
N PHE A 59 2.42 -7.16 -11.23
CA PHE A 59 3.32 -8.08 -10.54
C PHE A 59 2.66 -8.68 -9.28
N ALA A 60 3.17 -9.82 -8.83
CA ALA A 60 2.54 -10.62 -7.77
C ALA A 60 2.46 -9.90 -6.41
N ARG A 61 3.27 -8.85 -6.20
CA ARG A 61 3.33 -8.06 -4.97
C ARG A 61 2.58 -6.73 -5.06
N SER A 62 1.92 -6.46 -6.19
CA SER A 62 1.11 -5.25 -6.36
C SER A 62 -0.16 -5.28 -5.50
N THR A 63 -0.67 -4.11 -5.12
CA THR A 63 -1.83 -3.99 -4.23
C THR A 63 -3.14 -4.24 -4.99
N GLY A 64 -4.03 -5.08 -4.42
CA GLY A 64 -5.36 -5.36 -4.99
C GLY A 64 -5.41 -6.52 -5.98
N LEU A 65 -4.37 -7.35 -6.08
CA LEU A 65 -4.36 -8.50 -7.01
C LEU A 65 -5.54 -9.47 -6.79
N ASN A 66 -6.00 -9.60 -5.54
CA ASN A 66 -7.10 -10.47 -5.13
C ASN A 66 -8.49 -10.01 -5.60
N ILE A 67 -8.62 -8.79 -6.16
CA ILE A 67 -9.90 -8.29 -6.68
C ILE A 67 -10.02 -8.41 -8.21
N LEU A 68 -8.98 -8.92 -8.89
CA LEU A 68 -8.99 -9.10 -10.34
C LEU A 68 -10.00 -10.17 -10.77
N GLU A 69 -10.92 -9.80 -11.64
CA GLU A 69 -11.95 -10.69 -12.20
C GLU A 69 -12.41 -10.16 -13.57
N ASN A 70 -12.60 -11.03 -14.55
CA ASN A 70 -13.14 -10.62 -15.86
C ASN A 70 -14.57 -10.07 -15.70
N GLY A 71 -14.88 -8.98 -16.41
CA GLY A 71 -16.16 -8.28 -16.33
C GLY A 71 -16.25 -7.29 -15.17
N ARG A 72 -15.24 -7.21 -14.29
CA ARG A 72 -15.24 -6.27 -13.17
C ARG A 72 -14.72 -4.91 -13.59
N SER A 73 -15.46 -3.86 -13.26
CA SER A 73 -14.97 -2.49 -13.37
C SER A 73 -14.06 -2.11 -12.21
N VAL A 74 -12.93 -1.52 -12.55
CA VAL A 74 -11.85 -1.18 -11.63
C VAL A 74 -11.20 0.14 -12.00
N THR A 75 -10.57 0.79 -11.03
CA THR A 75 -9.61 1.85 -11.26
C THR A 75 -8.22 1.32 -10.94
N SER A 76 -7.32 1.38 -11.92
CA SER A 76 -5.95 0.90 -11.83
C SER A 76 -4.98 2.06 -11.84
N HIS A 77 -3.98 1.98 -10.97
CA HIS A 77 -2.87 2.91 -10.91
C HIS A 77 -1.60 2.26 -11.46
N GLY A 78 -0.76 3.04 -12.12
CA GLY A 78 0.51 2.55 -12.61
C GLY A 78 1.21 3.52 -13.54
N ARG A 79 2.06 2.97 -14.40
CA ARG A 79 2.80 3.73 -15.41
C ARG A 79 2.71 3.08 -16.78
N MET A 80 2.67 3.87 -17.83
CA MET A 80 2.75 3.36 -19.19
C MET A 80 4.19 2.94 -19.51
N SER A 81 4.34 1.82 -20.20
CA SER A 81 5.63 1.26 -20.58
C SER A 81 5.58 0.77 -22.01
N PHE A 82 6.60 1.13 -22.79
CA PHE A 82 6.78 0.66 -24.16
C PHE A 82 7.88 -0.40 -24.23
N TYR A 83 7.54 -1.61 -24.66
CA TYR A 83 8.50 -2.70 -24.84
C TYR A 83 9.05 -2.69 -26.27
N GLU A 84 10.29 -2.22 -26.44
CA GLU A 84 10.90 -1.94 -27.76
C GLU A 84 10.95 -3.17 -28.67
N THR A 85 11.14 -4.37 -28.12
CA THR A 85 11.28 -5.60 -28.91
C THR A 85 9.97 -6.01 -29.59
N SER A 86 8.83 -5.86 -28.90
CA SER A 86 7.50 -6.19 -29.45
C SER A 86 6.76 -4.98 -30.01
N GLY A 87 7.20 -3.77 -29.68
CA GLY A 87 6.45 -2.54 -29.92
C GLY A 87 5.16 -2.45 -29.09
N SER A 88 5.03 -3.22 -28.00
CA SER A 88 3.81 -3.19 -27.17
C SER A 88 3.81 -2.01 -26.21
N LEU A 89 2.64 -1.40 -26.05
CA LEU A 89 2.35 -0.39 -25.04
C LEU A 89 1.48 -1.03 -23.96
N ASP A 90 2.03 -1.13 -22.76
CA ASP A 90 1.40 -1.80 -21.63
C ASP A 90 1.37 -0.87 -20.40
N LEU A 91 0.29 -0.92 -19.62
CA LEU A 91 0.21 -0.30 -18.31
C LEU A 91 0.81 -1.26 -17.26
N LEU A 92 1.87 -0.83 -16.60
CA LEU A 92 2.44 -1.54 -15.45
C LEU A 92 1.68 -1.13 -14.19
N VAL A 93 0.73 -1.98 -13.77
CA VAL A 93 -0.19 -1.73 -12.67
C VAL A 93 0.45 -2.08 -11.32
N ASN A 94 0.44 -1.12 -10.39
CA ASN A 94 0.94 -1.30 -9.02
C ASN A 94 -0.19 -1.30 -7.96
N ILE A 95 -1.32 -0.64 -8.23
CA ILE A 95 -2.50 -0.61 -7.36
C ILE A 95 -3.75 -0.82 -8.21
N ILE A 96 -4.69 -1.60 -7.71
CA ILE A 96 -6.02 -1.70 -8.30
C ILE A 96 -7.09 -1.65 -7.20
N ILE A 97 -8.15 -0.89 -7.46
CA ILE A 97 -9.30 -0.72 -6.58
C ILE A 97 -10.59 -0.95 -7.36
N SER A 98 -11.67 -1.33 -6.66
CA SER A 98 -12.97 -1.49 -7.31
C SER A 98 -13.49 -0.14 -7.77
N GLU A 99 -14.12 -0.10 -8.94
CA GLU A 99 -14.82 1.11 -9.38
C GLU A 99 -15.88 1.50 -8.33
N GLY A 100 -16.01 2.80 -8.04
CA GLY A 100 -16.90 3.31 -7.01
C GLY A 100 -16.34 3.24 -5.58
N SER A 101 -15.11 2.73 -5.38
CA SER A 101 -14.35 3.00 -4.15
C SER A 101 -14.17 4.52 -4.04
N GLY A 102 -14.88 5.19 -3.14
CA GLY A 102 -14.97 6.65 -3.10
C GLY A 102 -13.61 7.37 -3.03
N PRO A 103 -13.56 8.70 -3.25
CA PRO A 103 -12.31 9.48 -3.34
C PRO A 103 -11.33 9.22 -2.20
N LEU A 104 -11.86 9.04 -0.98
CA LEU A 104 -11.08 8.76 0.22
C LEU A 104 -10.29 7.44 0.15
N ALA A 105 -10.81 6.41 -0.51
CA ALA A 105 -10.11 5.14 -0.69
C ALA A 105 -8.94 5.30 -1.67
N MET A 106 -9.15 6.07 -2.75
CA MET A 106 -8.10 6.40 -3.71
C MET A 106 -6.99 7.24 -3.06
N GLU A 107 -7.35 8.29 -2.31
CA GLU A 107 -6.41 9.11 -1.55
C GLU A 107 -5.63 8.28 -0.52
N PHE A 108 -6.29 7.34 0.15
CA PHE A 108 -5.66 6.45 1.10
C PHE A 108 -4.61 5.55 0.44
N GLU A 109 -4.94 4.90 -0.68
CA GLU A 109 -3.97 4.06 -1.40
C GLU A 109 -2.83 4.89 -1.99
N LYS A 110 -3.11 6.10 -2.50
CA LYS A 110 -2.06 7.04 -2.95
C LYS A 110 -1.12 7.43 -1.82
N LEU A 111 -1.66 7.79 -0.65
CA LEU A 111 -0.85 8.14 0.53
C LEU A 111 0.01 6.94 0.96
N LYS A 112 -0.59 5.76 1.04
CA LYS A 112 0.11 4.54 1.42
C LYS A 112 1.25 4.21 0.46
N TYR A 113 1.02 4.36 -0.85
CA TYR A 113 2.06 4.17 -1.86
C TYR A 113 3.23 5.15 -1.70
N ASN A 114 2.94 6.42 -1.47
CA ASN A 114 3.98 7.43 -1.24
C ASN A 114 4.82 7.13 0.00
N LEU A 115 4.17 6.78 1.12
CA LEU A 115 4.85 6.41 2.37
C LEU A 115 5.70 5.13 2.20
N ASP A 116 5.28 4.21 1.35
CA ASP A 116 6.05 3.00 1.00
C ASP A 116 7.28 3.33 0.15
N ASN A 117 7.16 4.25 -0.81
CA ASN A 117 8.30 4.73 -1.60
C ASN A 117 9.33 5.52 -0.78
N GLU A 118 8.88 6.23 0.27
CA GLU A 118 9.77 6.81 1.29
C GLU A 118 10.46 5.72 2.16
N GLY A 119 10.01 4.46 1.99
CA GLY A 119 10.49 3.27 2.66
C GLY A 119 10.05 3.20 4.11
N LEU A 120 9.03 3.95 4.54
CA LEU A 120 8.60 4.01 5.93
C LEU A 120 8.10 2.65 6.46
N PHE A 121 7.74 1.74 5.56
CA PHE A 121 7.32 0.37 5.89
C PHE A 121 8.43 -0.68 5.80
N GLU A 122 9.65 -0.29 5.45
CA GLU A 122 10.80 -1.17 5.32
C GLU A 122 11.03 -2.01 6.58
N GLN A 123 11.23 -3.31 6.37
CA GLN A 123 11.42 -4.25 7.49
C GLN A 123 12.68 -3.93 8.29
N SER A 124 13.71 -3.38 7.63
CA SER A 124 14.95 -2.90 8.27
C SER A 124 14.71 -1.74 9.26
N ARG A 125 13.62 -0.97 9.11
CA ARG A 125 13.25 0.09 10.06
C ARG A 125 12.43 -0.43 11.23
N LYS A 126 11.88 -1.65 11.14
CA LYS A 126 11.14 -2.25 12.24
C LYS A 126 12.10 -2.59 13.36
N ARG A 127 11.89 -1.96 14.51
CA ARG A 127 12.65 -2.23 15.74
C ARG A 127 12.00 -3.39 16.47
N HIS A 128 12.82 -4.27 17.06
CA HIS A 128 12.30 -5.27 17.98
C HIS A 128 11.56 -4.60 19.14
N LEU A 129 10.34 -5.06 19.40
CA LEU A 129 9.58 -4.58 20.53
C LEU A 129 10.26 -5.06 21.83
N PRO A 130 10.51 -4.16 22.79
CA PRO A 130 11.02 -4.58 24.10
C PRO A 130 9.99 -5.50 24.77
N ARG A 131 10.48 -6.53 25.47
CA ARG A 131 9.61 -7.49 26.19
C ARG A 131 8.65 -6.82 27.17
N PHE A 132 9.09 -5.71 27.78
CA PHE A 132 8.30 -4.89 28.70
C PHE A 132 8.36 -3.42 28.27
N PRO A 133 7.41 -2.95 27.43
CA PRO A 133 7.40 -1.58 26.94
C PRO A 133 7.05 -0.62 28.08
N ARG A 134 7.95 0.32 28.39
CA ARG A 134 7.76 1.37 29.41
C ARG A 134 6.70 2.42 29.03
N THR A 135 6.39 2.53 27.74
CA THR A 135 5.43 3.51 27.24
C THR A 135 4.74 2.91 26.03
N ILE A 136 3.41 2.95 26.04
CA ILE A 136 2.57 2.46 24.96
C ILE A 136 1.82 3.67 24.38
N GLY A 137 2.09 3.96 23.10
CA GLY A 137 1.35 4.97 22.34
C GLY A 137 0.10 4.36 21.71
N LEU A 138 -1.01 5.07 21.80
CA LEU A 138 -2.29 4.76 21.16
C LEU A 138 -2.64 5.86 20.16
N ILE A 139 -2.96 5.45 18.93
CA ILE A 139 -3.51 6.33 17.90
C ILE A 139 -4.98 5.95 17.73
N THR A 140 -5.90 6.84 18.11
CA THR A 140 -7.34 6.58 18.05
C THR A 140 -8.12 7.84 17.69
N ARG A 141 -9.29 7.67 17.04
CA ARG A 141 -10.20 8.77 16.68
C ARG A 141 -11.10 9.20 17.84
N SER A 142 -11.39 8.30 18.79
CA SER A 142 -12.17 8.58 20.00
C SER A 142 -11.57 7.88 21.21
N LEU A 143 -11.60 8.55 22.37
CA LEU A 143 -11.03 8.06 23.62
C LEU A 143 -12.12 7.97 24.69
N PRO A 144 -12.61 6.78 25.03
CA PRO A 144 -13.29 6.55 26.30
C PRO A 144 -12.28 5.97 27.31
N ILE A 145 -11.09 6.58 27.44
CA ILE A 145 -10.07 6.11 28.39
C ILE A 145 -10.02 7.11 29.55
N HIS A 146 -10.58 6.70 30.69
CA HIS A 146 -10.57 7.44 31.95
C HIS A 146 -9.47 6.88 32.86
N ASP A 147 -8.19 7.21 32.62
CA ASP A 147 -7.08 6.85 33.52
C ASP A 147 -5.78 7.65 33.20
N ASN A 148 -4.62 7.21 33.71
CA ASN A 148 -3.24 7.74 33.56
C ASN A 148 -2.76 7.85 32.09
N VAL A 149 -3.39 8.76 31.38
CA VAL A 149 -3.31 8.91 29.94
C VAL A 149 -2.73 10.28 29.60
N HIS A 150 -1.62 10.32 28.88
CA HIS A 150 -1.00 11.56 28.43
C HIS A 150 -1.34 11.84 26.97
N ARG A 151 -1.92 13.00 26.69
CA ARG A 151 -2.33 13.40 25.33
C ARG A 151 -1.21 14.17 24.63
N MET A 152 -0.76 13.68 23.48
CA MET A 152 0.23 14.38 22.64
C MET A 152 -0.42 15.18 21.51
N SER A 153 -1.54 14.70 20.97
CA SER A 153 -2.32 15.43 19.97
C SER A 153 -3.80 15.06 20.06
N LYS A 154 -4.61 15.58 19.13
CA LYS A 154 -6.05 15.28 19.08
C LYS A 154 -6.31 13.76 18.99
N SER A 155 -5.44 13.03 18.28
CA SER A 155 -5.59 11.60 17.98
C SER A 155 -4.46 10.72 18.52
N VAL A 156 -3.42 11.31 19.12
CA VAL A 156 -2.25 10.58 19.66
C VAL A 156 -2.19 10.75 21.17
N VAL A 157 -2.12 9.62 21.84
CA VAL A 157 -2.13 9.49 23.29
C VAL A 157 -1.10 8.45 23.69
N TYR A 158 -0.56 8.50 24.91
CA TYR A 158 0.27 7.43 25.44
C TYR A 158 -0.01 7.16 26.91
N ILE A 159 0.27 5.93 27.32
CA ILE A 159 0.22 5.47 28.71
C ILE A 159 1.64 5.07 29.11
N LYS A 160 2.13 5.60 30.23
CA LYS A 160 3.36 5.11 30.85
C LYS A 160 3.03 3.85 31.61
N THR A 161 3.76 2.77 31.35
CA THR A 161 3.59 1.54 32.10
C THR A 161 4.53 1.58 33.30
N ASN A 162 4.04 1.18 34.47
CA ASN A 162 4.86 0.99 35.67
C ASN A 162 5.22 -0.50 35.83
N ILE A 163 5.49 -1.20 34.73
CA ILE A 163 5.82 -2.63 34.78
C ILE A 163 7.28 -2.76 35.25
N ASP A 164 7.46 -2.94 36.56
CA ASP A 164 8.70 -3.44 37.16
C ASP A 164 8.72 -4.97 37.04
N SER A 165 9.40 -5.49 36.03
CA SER A 165 9.61 -6.94 35.89
C SER A 165 10.77 -7.41 36.77
N GLY A 166 10.52 -8.38 37.66
CA GLY A 166 11.58 -9.07 38.42
C GLY A 166 11.57 -8.89 39.94
N MET A 167 10.59 -8.18 40.51
CA MET A 167 10.36 -8.18 41.95
C MET A 167 9.05 -8.91 42.27
N GLU A 168 9.15 -10.04 42.97
CA GLU A 168 7.99 -10.70 43.57
C GLU A 168 7.47 -9.79 44.69
N ARG A 169 6.33 -9.13 44.44
CA ARG A 169 5.66 -8.28 45.42
C ARG A 169 4.53 -9.06 46.08
N LYS A 170 4.38 -8.90 47.40
CA LYS A 170 3.26 -9.49 48.12
C LYS A 170 1.97 -8.77 47.71
N LYS A 171 0.83 -9.45 47.79
CA LYS A 171 -0.49 -8.87 47.48
C LYS A 171 -0.79 -7.57 48.25
N THR A 172 -0.20 -7.41 49.43
CA THR A 172 -0.29 -6.21 50.29
C THR A 172 0.43 -4.99 49.72
N ASP A 173 1.34 -5.18 48.78
CA ASP A 173 2.20 -4.12 48.25
C ASP A 173 1.56 -3.40 47.05
N PHE A 174 0.40 -3.88 46.59
CA PHE A 174 -0.35 -3.32 45.47
C PHE A 174 -1.37 -2.28 45.95
N LYS A 175 -1.41 -1.14 45.28
CA LYS A 175 -2.40 -0.08 45.49
C LYS A 175 -3.51 -0.17 44.45
N LYS A 176 -4.66 0.45 44.77
CA LYS A 176 -5.79 0.55 43.84
C LYS A 176 -5.35 1.28 42.56
N GLY A 177 -5.42 0.60 41.41
CA GLY A 177 -4.96 1.11 40.11
C GLY A 177 -3.70 0.42 39.57
N ASP A 178 -3.02 -0.38 40.39
CA ASP A 178 -1.87 -1.17 39.93
C ASP A 178 -2.34 -2.35 39.06
N ILE A 179 -1.62 -2.58 37.95
CA ILE A 179 -1.85 -3.72 37.05
C ILE A 179 -0.82 -4.80 37.38
N ALA A 180 -1.27 -5.96 37.84
CA ALA A 180 -0.43 -7.13 38.11
C ALA A 180 -0.71 -8.24 37.09
N TYR A 181 0.36 -8.91 36.62
CA TYR A 181 0.24 -10.13 35.84
C TYR A 181 0.29 -11.33 36.78
N PHE A 182 -0.82 -12.05 36.92
CA PHE A 182 -0.81 -13.34 37.58
C PHE A 182 -0.42 -14.41 36.55
N PRO A 183 0.70 -15.14 36.72
CA PRO A 183 0.91 -16.33 35.92
C PRO A 183 -0.22 -17.30 36.29
N THR A 184 -1.11 -17.58 35.33
CA THR A 184 -2.05 -18.69 35.43
C THR A 184 -1.26 -19.97 35.65
N GLY A 185 -1.47 -20.60 36.81
CA GLY A 185 -1.08 -21.98 37.06
C GLY A 185 -1.89 -22.95 36.21
#